data_AF-A0A8J7PQ68-F1
#
_entry.id   AF-A0A8J7PQ68-F1
#
_cell.length_a   1.000
_cell.length_b   1.000
_cell.length_c   1.000
_cell.angle_alpha   90.00
_cell.angle_beta   90.00
_cell.angle_gamma   90.00
#
_symmetry.space_group_name_H-M   'P 1'
#
loop_
_entity.id
_entity.type
_entity.pdbx_description
1 polymer ?
#
loop_
_entity_poly.entity_id
_entity_poly.type
_entity_poly.pdbx_seq_one_letter_code
_entity_poly.pdbx_strand_id
1 'polypeptide(L)'
;MDRLLIAAALLASPARAADPPGSGAAEPWLRPYAGPTRTDVDATTLDGKVLCGYQGWFNTPGDGTDFGFTHWGRGLDRPGRGRLTVDMWPDTAEYDP
;
A
#
# COMPACT_ATOMS: atom_id res chain seq x y z
N MET A 1 -34.11 -23.89 -53.72
CA MET A 1 -33.44 -22.75 -53.07
C MET A 1 -33.94 -22.72 -51.64
N ASP A 2 -33.26 -23.36 -50.69
CA ASP A 2 -33.59 -23.24 -49.26
C ASP A 2 -32.36 -23.43 -48.38
N ARG A 3 -31.79 -22.27 -48.04
CA ARG A 3 -31.16 -21.83 -46.78
C ARG A 3 -30.41 -22.87 -45.93
N LEU A 4 -29.10 -22.92 -46.16
CA LEU A 4 -28.07 -23.40 -45.21
C LEU A 4 -28.07 -22.52 -43.95
N LEU A 5 -28.38 -23.09 -42.79
CA LEU A 5 -28.15 -22.43 -41.49
C LEU A 5 -26.71 -22.71 -41.04
N ILE A 6 -25.84 -21.69 -41.09
CA ILE A 6 -24.52 -21.72 -40.47
C ILE A 6 -24.69 -21.30 -39.01
N ALA A 7 -24.50 -22.23 -38.08
CA ALA A 7 -24.35 -21.92 -36.66
C ALA A 7 -22.95 -21.33 -36.42
N ALA A 8 -22.85 -20.01 -36.29
CA ALA A 8 -21.63 -19.36 -35.84
C ALA A 8 -21.53 -19.49 -34.31
N ALA A 9 -20.68 -20.40 -33.85
CA ALA A 9 -20.30 -20.47 -32.45
C ALA A 9 -19.41 -19.24 -32.12
N LEU A 10 -19.98 -18.26 -31.44
CA LEU A 10 -19.23 -17.14 -30.85
C LEU A 10 -18.44 -17.67 -29.65
N LEU A 11 -17.16 -17.95 -29.86
CA LEU A 11 -16.18 -18.13 -28.79
C LEU A 11 -15.94 -16.75 -28.15
N ALA A 12 -16.60 -16.48 -27.04
CA ALA A 12 -16.27 -15.34 -26.19
C ALA A 12 -14.89 -15.60 -25.54
N SER A 13 -13.85 -14.94 -26.05
CA SER A 13 -12.58 -14.82 -25.32
C SER A 13 -12.81 -13.90 -24.11
N PRO A 14 -12.29 -14.21 -22.91
CA PRO A 14 -12.26 -13.21 -21.85
C PRO A 14 -11.35 -12.08 -22.31
N ALA A 15 -11.90 -10.87 -22.43
CA ALA A 15 -11.09 -9.68 -22.60
C ALA A 15 -10.19 -9.57 -21.36
N ARG A 16 -8.89 -9.81 -21.52
CA ARG A 16 -7.90 -9.43 -20.50
C ARG A 16 -7.99 -7.92 -20.39
N ALA A 17 -8.31 -7.42 -19.20
CA ALA A 17 -8.21 -5.99 -18.91
C ALA A 17 -6.81 -5.53 -19.31
N ALA A 18 -6.73 -4.50 -20.15
CA ALA A 18 -5.45 -3.90 -20.49
C ALA A 18 -4.77 -3.45 -19.19
N ASP A 19 -3.50 -3.83 -19.02
CA ASP A 19 -2.72 -3.39 -17.88
C ASP A 19 -2.71 -1.85 -17.85
N PRO A 20 -2.93 -1.20 -16.70
CA PRO A 20 -2.90 0.25 -16.61
C PRO A 20 -1.56 0.80 -17.13
N PRO A 21 -1.55 1.96 -17.79
CA PRO A 21 -0.32 2.55 -18.30
C PRO A 21 0.65 2.82 -17.13
N GLY A 22 1.75 2.05 -17.10
CA GLY A 22 2.72 2.05 -16.00
C GLY A 22 3.45 0.73 -15.76
N SER A 23 3.04 -0.38 -16.40
CA SER A 23 3.63 -1.72 -16.21
C SER A 23 5.05 -1.93 -16.77
N GLY A 24 5.78 -0.85 -17.08
CA GLY A 24 7.07 -0.84 -17.76
C GLY A 24 8.31 -0.82 -16.87
N ALA A 25 8.19 -1.22 -15.60
CA ALA A 25 9.26 -1.73 -14.73
C ALA A 25 8.56 -2.16 -13.45
N ALA A 26 8.20 -3.44 -13.34
CA ALA A 26 7.49 -3.96 -12.18
C ALA A 26 8.20 -3.54 -10.90
N GLU A 27 7.52 -2.73 -10.10
CA GLU A 27 7.97 -2.15 -8.84
C GLU A 27 8.93 -3.11 -8.13
N PRO A 28 10.23 -2.80 -8.06
CA PRO A 28 11.24 -3.78 -7.65
C PRO A 28 11.01 -4.31 -6.23
N TRP A 29 10.30 -3.54 -5.39
CA TRP A 29 9.85 -3.92 -4.05
C TRP A 29 8.69 -4.94 -4.01
N LEU A 30 8.04 -5.23 -5.14
CA LEU A 30 7.02 -6.28 -5.24
C LEU A 30 7.60 -7.67 -5.56
N ARG A 31 8.91 -7.76 -5.83
CA ARG A 31 9.55 -9.04 -6.18
C ARG A 31 9.83 -9.85 -4.90
N PRO A 32 9.64 -11.18 -4.92
CA PRO A 32 10.08 -12.04 -3.83
C PRO A 32 11.57 -11.85 -3.56
N TYR A 33 11.95 -11.86 -2.28
CA TYR A 33 13.34 -11.77 -1.87
C TYR A 33 14.14 -12.98 -2.38
N ALA A 34 15.18 -12.73 -3.17
CA ALA A 34 16.04 -13.76 -3.78
C ALA A 34 17.47 -13.76 -3.23
N GLY A 35 17.74 -13.00 -2.16
CA GLY A 35 19.05 -12.92 -1.54
C GLY A 35 19.34 -14.10 -0.60
N PRO A 36 20.51 -14.11 0.06
CA PRO A 36 20.86 -15.12 1.05
C PRO A 36 19.83 -15.16 2.20
N THR A 37 19.47 -16.37 2.64
CA THR A 37 18.59 -16.61 3.77
C THR A 37 19.33 -17.39 4.86
N ARG A 38 18.89 -17.22 6.11
CA ARG A 38 19.40 -17.95 7.27
C ARG A 38 18.46 -19.09 7.61
N THR A 39 19.00 -20.27 7.87
CA THR A 39 18.22 -21.47 8.24
C THR A 39 18.29 -21.80 9.73
N ASP A 40 19.08 -21.05 10.50
CA ASP A 40 19.28 -21.25 11.93
C ASP A 40 18.26 -20.49 12.79
N VAL A 41 17.36 -19.72 12.18
CA VAL A 41 16.26 -19.01 12.84
C VAL A 41 14.94 -19.69 12.46
N ASP A 42 14.17 -20.11 13.45
CA ASP A 42 12.81 -20.62 13.23
C ASP A 42 11.87 -19.47 12.83
N ALA A 43 11.47 -19.46 11.55
CA ALA A 43 10.56 -18.46 10.98
C ALA A 43 9.07 -18.79 11.18
N THR A 44 8.73 -19.90 11.87
CA THR A 44 7.33 -20.32 12.10
C THR A 44 6.70 -19.72 13.36
N THR A 45 7.51 -19.11 14.24
CA THR A 45 7.07 -18.47 15.49
C THR A 45 7.63 -17.06 15.64
N LEU A 46 7.08 -16.28 16.57
CA LEU A 46 7.61 -14.99 17.03
C LEU A 46 8.35 -15.06 18.38
N ASP A 47 8.41 -16.25 19.00
CA ASP A 47 9.02 -16.42 20.32
C ASP A 47 10.49 -15.97 20.34
N GLY A 48 10.82 -15.17 21.36
CA GLY A 48 12.16 -14.58 21.53
C GLY A 48 12.55 -13.54 20.47
N LYS A 49 11.61 -13.13 19.59
CA LYS A 49 11.86 -12.11 18.56
C LYS A 49 11.31 -10.76 18.98
N VAL A 50 12.04 -9.71 18.65
CA VAL A 50 11.57 -8.33 18.79
C VAL A 50 10.93 -7.91 17.48
N LEU A 51 9.67 -7.49 17.54
CA LEU A 51 8.98 -6.86 16.42
C LEU A 51 9.10 -5.35 16.53
N CYS A 52 9.63 -4.72 15.48
CA CYS A 52 9.63 -3.27 15.33
C CYS A 52 8.60 -2.90 14.27
N GLY A 53 7.48 -2.32 14.71
CA GLY A 53 6.46 -1.79 13.80
C GLY A 53 6.78 -0.37 13.37
N TYR A 54 6.44 -0.03 12.12
CA TYR A 54 6.32 1.35 11.67
C TYR A 54 4.84 1.66 11.43
N GLN A 55 4.39 2.81 11.91
CA GLN A 55 3.03 3.28 11.68
C GLN A 55 3.05 4.33 10.56
N GLY A 56 2.38 4.02 9.46
CA GLY A 56 2.41 4.81 8.22
C GLY A 56 1.62 6.12 8.29
N TRP A 57 2.10 7.10 9.07
CA TRP A 57 1.48 8.42 9.20
C TRP A 57 2.33 9.58 8.68
N PHE A 58 3.45 9.29 8.03
CA PHE A 58 4.33 10.29 7.44
C PHE A 58 4.40 10.09 5.93
N ASN A 59 4.06 11.14 5.19
CA ASN A 59 4.32 11.19 3.76
C ASN A 59 5.70 11.78 3.50
N THR A 60 6.30 11.38 2.38
CA THR A 60 7.56 11.96 1.90
C THR A 60 7.47 12.28 0.41
N PRO A 61 8.21 13.28 -0.10
CA PRO A 61 8.35 13.48 -1.53
C PRO A 61 8.98 12.22 -2.16
N GLY A 62 8.16 11.42 -2.86
CA GLY A 62 8.58 10.16 -3.48
C GLY A 62 7.85 8.90 -2.98
N ASP A 63 6.89 9.02 -2.06
CA ASP A 63 6.09 7.88 -1.58
C ASP A 63 4.92 7.48 -2.51
N GLY A 64 4.79 8.13 -3.67
CA GLY A 64 3.75 7.87 -4.67
C GLY A 64 2.40 8.54 -4.40
N THR A 65 2.26 9.31 -3.31
CA THR A 65 1.02 10.04 -2.98
C THR A 65 0.99 11.50 -3.42
N ASP A 66 2.13 12.04 -3.87
CA ASP A 66 2.35 13.46 -4.23
C ASP A 66 2.02 14.47 -3.11
N PHE A 67 1.85 14.01 -1.86
CA PHE A 67 1.53 14.87 -0.72
C PHE A 67 2.75 15.60 -0.12
N GLY A 68 3.97 15.30 -0.59
CA GLY A 68 5.20 15.84 -0.02
C GLY A 68 5.39 15.43 1.45
N PHE A 69 6.06 16.26 2.24
CA PHE A 69 6.15 16.03 3.69
C PHE A 69 4.84 16.43 4.37
N THR A 70 4.00 15.43 4.66
CA THR A 70 2.71 15.63 5.34
C THR A 70 2.61 14.73 6.57
N HIS A 71 2.03 15.29 7.64
CA HIS A 71 1.67 14.60 8.89
C HIS A 71 0.42 15.26 9.50
N TRP A 72 0.20 15.10 10.81
CA TRP A 72 -0.78 15.86 11.59
C TRP A 72 -0.60 17.37 11.39
N GLY A 73 -1.44 17.96 10.54
CA GLY A 73 -1.52 19.39 10.32
C GLY A 73 -1.05 19.85 8.94
N ARG A 74 -1.35 21.12 8.64
CA ARG A 74 -1.03 21.78 7.37
C ARG A 74 -0.35 23.11 7.64
N GLY A 75 0.63 23.47 6.80
CA GLY A 75 1.32 24.76 6.87
C GLY A 75 2.21 24.95 8.10
N LEU A 76 2.66 23.86 8.72
CA LEU A 76 3.51 23.89 9.93
C LEU A 76 4.92 24.43 9.64
N ASP A 77 5.33 24.46 8.37
CA ASP A 77 6.54 25.11 7.87
C ASP A 77 6.49 26.65 7.98
N ARG A 78 5.31 27.24 8.22
CA ARG A 78 5.11 28.70 8.27
C ARG A 78 4.64 29.13 9.66
N PRO A 79 5.46 29.87 10.43
CA PRO A 79 5.08 30.38 11.74
C PRO A 79 3.75 31.16 11.70
N GLY A 80 2.83 30.83 12.62
CA GLY A 80 1.54 31.51 12.78
C GLY A 80 0.48 31.21 11.71
N ARG A 81 0.77 30.34 10.74
CA ARG A 81 -0.20 29.92 9.70
C ARG A 81 -0.45 28.42 9.66
N GLY A 82 0.26 27.67 10.50
CA GLY A 82 0.07 26.25 10.68
C GLY A 82 -1.24 25.93 11.40
N ARG A 83 -1.89 24.84 10.99
CA ARG A 83 -3.03 24.25 11.69
C ARG A 83 -2.71 22.81 12.01
N LEU A 84 -2.68 22.46 13.29
CA LEU A 84 -2.61 21.08 13.74
C LEU A 84 -3.97 20.41 13.53
N THR A 85 -3.96 19.16 13.06
CA THR A 85 -5.13 18.29 13.10
C THR A 85 -4.87 17.24 14.18
N VAL A 86 -5.88 16.94 15.00
CA VAL A 86 -5.86 15.85 15.97
C VAL A 86 -7.16 15.09 15.77
N ASP A 87 -7.10 13.84 15.31
CA ASP A 87 -8.32 13.07 15.02
C ASP A 87 -8.91 12.43 16.28
N MET A 88 -8.07 12.15 17.29
CA MET A 88 -8.50 11.52 18.52
C MET A 88 -7.65 11.97 19.71
N TRP A 89 -8.31 12.17 20.85
CA TRP A 89 -7.67 12.34 22.14
C TRP A 89 -7.56 11.02 22.89
N PRO A 90 -6.46 10.82 23.65
CA PRO A 90 -6.35 9.65 24.51
C PRO A 90 -7.51 9.67 25.50
N ASP A 91 -8.10 8.51 25.73
CA ASP A 91 -9.00 8.33 26.86
C ASP A 91 -8.19 8.53 28.15
N THR A 92 -8.72 9.36 29.05
CA THR A 92 -8.09 9.70 30.32
C THR A 92 -8.83 9.09 31.51
N ALA A 93 -9.82 8.22 31.25
CA ALA A 93 -10.60 7.56 32.29
C ALA A 93 -9.75 6.73 33.26
N GLU A 94 -8.59 6.22 32.83
CA GLU A 94 -7.67 5.42 33.64
C GLU A 94 -6.52 6.24 34.26
N TYR A 95 -6.49 7.56 34.08
CA TYR A 95 -5.44 8.41 34.63
C TYR A 95 -5.80 8.82 36.05
N ASP A 96 -5.17 8.19 37.06
CA ASP A 96 -5.32 8.59 38.47
C ASP A 96 -4.64 9.95 38.74
N PRO A 97 -5.09 10.72 39.77
CA PRO A 97 -4.59 12.07 40.09
C PRO A 97 -3.10 12.16 40.48
#